data_AF-A0A074VDQ0-F1
#
_entry.id   AF-A0A074VDQ0-F1
#
_cell.length_a   1.000
_cell.length_b   1.000
_cell.length_c   1.000
_cell.angle_alpha   90.00
_cell.angle_beta   90.00
_cell.angle_gamma   90.00
#
_symmetry.space_group_name_H-M   'P 1'
#
loop_
_entity.id
_entity.type
_entity.pdbx_description
1 polymer ?
#
loop_
_entity_poly.entity_id
_entity_poly.type
_entity_poly.pdbx_seq_one_letter_code
_entity_poly.pdbx_strand_id
1 'polypeptide(L)'
;MEEGGIDDEDGGSKAAGGAQLRTKNEVPEEVIPKPDVTVTPDMKITPLGTVQHVVDTLILIKAFTSGEYQVLESGSVLCLENREVIGAVQDTIGKVEEPLYSVAFT
;
A
#
# COMPACT_ATOMS: atom_id res chain seq x y z
N MET A 1 13.21 58.79 13.08
CA MET A 1 14.21 58.09 12.24
C MET A 1 15.46 58.06 13.07
N GLU A 2 16.00 56.94 13.54
CA GLU A 2 15.80 55.51 13.34
C GLU A 2 16.26 54.84 14.66
N GLU A 3 15.65 53.74 15.08
CA GLU A 3 16.23 52.87 16.10
C GLU A 3 16.16 51.45 15.53
N GLY A 4 17.29 50.97 15.04
CA GLY A 4 17.52 49.57 14.72
C GLY A 4 17.98 48.83 15.98
N GLY A 5 17.41 47.65 16.20
CA GLY A 5 17.84 46.71 17.24
C GLY A 5 17.38 45.32 16.86
N ILE A 6 18.31 44.54 16.30
CA ILE A 6 18.19 43.11 16.03
C ILE A 6 18.24 42.39 17.37
N ASP A 7 17.24 41.57 17.67
CA ASP A 7 17.26 40.62 18.79
C ASP A 7 17.09 39.21 18.21
N ASP A 8 18.23 38.57 17.99
CA ASP A 8 18.40 37.19 17.56
C ASP A 8 19.03 36.49 18.77
N GLU A 9 18.21 35.86 19.63
CA GLU A 9 18.67 34.97 20.69
C GLU A 9 18.08 33.56 20.48
N ASP A 10 18.92 32.75 19.85
CA ASP A 10 18.93 31.29 19.79
C ASP A 10 18.99 30.66 21.20
N GLY A 11 18.38 29.47 21.36
CA GLY A 11 18.80 28.56 22.44
C GLY A 11 17.70 27.78 23.17
N GLY A 12 17.03 26.86 22.48
CA GLY A 12 16.06 25.93 23.08
C GLY A 12 16.16 24.51 22.52
N SER A 13 17.30 23.85 22.66
CA SER A 13 17.51 22.45 22.27
C SER A 13 16.58 21.47 23.00
N LYS A 14 15.64 20.81 22.30
CA LYS A 14 15.25 19.41 22.56
C LYS A 14 14.77 18.73 21.27
N ALA A 15 15.59 17.81 20.78
CA ALA A 15 15.18 16.79 19.83
C ALA A 15 14.08 15.89 20.45
N ALA A 16 12.98 15.67 19.71
CA ALA A 16 12.26 14.40 19.64
C ALA A 16 11.01 14.52 18.76
N GLY A 17 10.99 13.79 17.64
CA GLY A 17 9.78 13.44 16.91
C GLY A 17 9.43 14.40 15.78
N GLY A 18 9.86 14.06 14.56
CA GLY A 18 9.32 14.64 13.33
C GLY A 18 7.84 14.30 13.21
N ALA A 19 6.98 15.11 13.81
CA ALA A 19 5.56 15.06 13.52
C ALA A 19 5.39 15.65 12.12
N GLN A 20 5.16 14.79 11.13
CA GLN A 20 4.73 15.20 9.79
C GLN A 20 3.60 16.23 9.93
N LEU A 21 3.73 17.37 9.25
CA LEU A 21 2.68 18.39 9.18
C LEU A 21 1.41 17.71 8.64
N ARG A 22 0.44 17.43 9.52
CA ARG A 22 -0.84 16.85 9.13
C ARG A 22 -1.91 17.91 8.99
N THR A 23 -2.68 17.85 7.92
CA THR A 23 -3.80 18.77 7.70
C THR A 23 -5.04 18.30 8.47
N LYS A 24 -5.97 19.22 8.77
CA LYS A 24 -7.17 18.97 9.61
C LYS A 24 -8.09 17.85 9.08
N ASN A 25 -7.92 17.43 7.83
CA ASN A 25 -8.69 16.39 7.16
C ASN A 25 -7.83 15.22 6.65
N GLU A 26 -6.58 15.10 7.12
CA GLU A 26 -5.74 13.97 6.76
C GLU A 26 -6.27 12.70 7.43
N VAL A 27 -6.76 11.78 6.62
CA VAL A 27 -7.11 10.43 7.05
C VAL A 27 -5.78 9.71 7.29
N PRO A 28 -5.51 9.19 8.51
CA PRO A 28 -4.31 8.42 8.77
C PRO A 28 -4.17 7.30 7.74
N GLU A 29 -2.96 7.07 7.25
CA GLU A 29 -2.65 5.93 6.40
C GLU A 29 -3.09 4.66 7.11
N GLU A 30 -4.20 4.08 6.64
CA GLU A 30 -4.79 2.90 7.25
C GLU A 30 -3.83 1.75 6.99
N VAL A 31 -3.14 1.31 8.04
CA VAL A 31 -2.23 0.16 7.99
C VAL A 31 -3.10 -1.04 7.71
N ILE A 32 -3.18 -1.43 6.45
CA ILE A 32 -4.03 -2.52 6.00
C ILE A 32 -3.41 -3.79 6.56
N PRO A 33 -4.05 -4.42 7.56
CA PRO A 33 -3.45 -5.55 8.21
C PRO A 33 -3.28 -6.64 7.16
N LYS A 34 -2.05 -7.12 6.98
CA LYS A 34 -1.82 -8.33 6.19
C LYS A 34 -2.78 -9.40 6.73
N PRO A 35 -3.62 -9.99 5.88
CA PRO A 35 -4.50 -11.08 6.32
C PRO A 35 -3.60 -12.19 6.87
N ASP A 36 -3.80 -12.56 8.13
CA ASP A 36 -3.10 -13.67 8.79
C ASP A 36 -3.68 -14.99 8.26
N VAL A 37 -3.37 -15.27 7.00
CA VAL A 37 -3.85 -16.43 6.27
C VAL A 37 -2.64 -17.27 5.92
N THR A 38 -2.55 -18.44 6.53
CA THR A 38 -1.54 -19.42 6.15
C THR A 38 -2.09 -20.23 4.98
N VAL A 39 -1.57 -20.01 3.78
CA VAL A 39 -1.93 -20.82 2.60
C VAL A 39 -1.36 -22.23 2.81
N THR A 40 -2.22 -23.18 3.17
CA THR A 40 -1.81 -24.56 3.39
C THR A 40 -1.41 -25.23 2.07
N PRO A 41 -0.49 -26.21 2.08
CA PRO A 41 -0.02 -26.90 0.88
C PRO A 41 -1.13 -27.63 0.08
N ASP A 42 -2.27 -27.90 0.72
CA ASP A 42 -3.42 -28.57 0.11
C ASP A 42 -4.30 -27.61 -0.72
N MET A 43 -4.17 -26.29 -0.50
CA MET A 43 -4.94 -25.30 -1.26
C MET A 43 -4.44 -25.20 -2.70
N LYS A 44 -5.40 -25.18 -3.64
CA LYS A 44 -5.17 -24.93 -5.06
C LYS A 44 -4.85 -23.45 -5.26
N ILE A 45 -3.61 -23.16 -5.62
CA ILE A 45 -3.20 -21.83 -6.09
C ILE A 45 -3.42 -21.75 -7.60
N THR A 46 -3.93 -20.60 -8.07
CA THR A 46 -4.13 -20.33 -9.49
C THR A 46 -3.26 -19.13 -9.88
N PRO A 47 -2.51 -19.19 -10.98
CA PRO A 47 -1.73 -18.05 -11.43
C PRO A 47 -2.66 -16.89 -11.77
N LEU A 48 -2.58 -15.81 -10.99
CA LEU A 48 -3.39 -14.61 -11.21
C LEU A 48 -2.80 -13.73 -12.31
N GLY A 49 -1.49 -13.50 -12.25
CA GLY A 49 -0.85 -12.40 -12.94
C GLY A 49 0.61 -12.25 -12.56
N THR A 50 1.18 -11.14 -13.02
CA THR A 50 2.58 -10.76 -12.79
C THR A 50 2.64 -9.40 -12.14
N VAL A 51 3.58 -9.22 -11.20
CA VAL A 51 3.87 -7.91 -10.61
C VAL A 51 4.34 -6.98 -11.72
N GLN A 52 3.63 -5.87 -11.90
CA GLN A 52 3.93 -4.87 -12.91
C GLN A 52 4.70 -3.70 -12.31
N HIS A 53 4.27 -3.22 -11.15
CA HIS A 53 4.93 -2.15 -10.41
C HIS A 53 4.86 -2.36 -8.90
N VAL A 54 5.86 -1.86 -8.19
CA VAL A 54 5.86 -1.76 -6.72
C VAL A 54 6.15 -0.30 -6.40
N VAL A 55 5.24 0.34 -5.67
CA VAL A 55 5.28 1.77 -5.35
C VAL A 55 5.05 1.92 -3.87
N ASP A 56 6.09 2.36 -3.15
CA ASP A 56 6.06 2.53 -1.69
C ASP A 56 5.65 1.22 -0.97
N THR A 57 4.43 1.17 -0.45
CA THR A 57 3.80 0.00 0.21
C THR A 57 2.71 -0.68 -0.64
N LEU A 58 2.58 -0.32 -1.92
CA LEU A 58 1.60 -0.87 -2.86
C LEU A 58 2.25 -1.68 -3.97
N ILE A 59 1.71 -2.86 -4.24
CA ILE A 59 2.08 -3.72 -5.36
C ILE A 59 0.94 -3.70 -6.38
N LEU A 60 1.28 -3.41 -7.63
CA LEU A 60 0.38 -3.51 -8.77
C LEU A 60 0.64 -4.80 -9.54
N ILE A 61 -0.40 -5.62 -9.68
CA ILE A 61 -0.34 -6.93 -10.32
C ILE A 61 -1.21 -6.89 -11.57
N LYS A 62 -0.60 -7.14 -12.73
CA LYS A 62 -1.32 -7.27 -13.99
C LYS A 62 -1.84 -8.70 -14.13
N ALA A 63 -3.16 -8.84 -14.24
CA ALA A 63 -3.80 -10.14 -14.42
C ALA A 63 -3.48 -10.74 -15.79
N PHE A 64 -3.35 -12.07 -15.84
CA PHE A 64 -3.30 -12.80 -17.12
C PHE A 64 -4.68 -13.06 -17.72
N THR A 65 -5.68 -13.15 -16.85
CA THR A 65 -7.06 -13.42 -17.21
C THR A 65 -7.86 -12.13 -17.30
N SER A 66 -8.72 -12.03 -18.31
CA SER A 66 -9.69 -10.93 -18.42
C SER A 66 -10.68 -10.98 -17.26
N GLY A 67 -11.07 -9.79 -16.76
CA GLY A 67 -12.10 -9.62 -15.73
C GLY A 67 -13.49 -10.09 -16.16
N GLU A 68 -13.71 -10.35 -17.45
CA GLU A 68 -14.94 -11.03 -17.90
C GLU A 68 -15.00 -12.50 -17.46
N TYR A 69 -13.83 -13.11 -17.18
CA TYR A 69 -13.73 -14.51 -16.79
C TYR A 69 -13.74 -14.69 -15.27
N GLN A 70 -12.98 -13.85 -14.56
CA GLN A 70 -12.90 -13.89 -13.11
C GLN A 70 -12.34 -12.56 -12.58
N VAL A 71 -13.16 -11.81 -11.83
CA VAL A 71 -12.70 -10.65 -11.05
C VAL A 71 -12.51 -11.08 -9.60
N LEU A 72 -11.37 -10.72 -9.01
CA LEU A 72 -11.20 -10.81 -7.57
C LEU A 72 -11.85 -9.61 -6.89
N GLU A 73 -12.61 -9.88 -5.84
CA GLU A 73 -13.13 -8.85 -4.95
C GLU A 73 -12.04 -8.35 -4.00
N SER A 74 -12.20 -7.13 -3.49
CA SER A 74 -11.39 -6.63 -2.40
C SER A 74 -11.42 -7.58 -1.20
N GLY A 75 -10.28 -7.75 -0.54
CA GLY A 75 -10.11 -8.75 0.53
C GLY A 75 -9.67 -10.14 0.05
N SER A 76 -9.60 -10.38 -1.27
CA SER A 76 -9.05 -11.63 -1.80
C SER A 76 -7.57 -11.77 -1.48
N VAL A 77 -7.17 -12.88 -0.84
CA VAL A 77 -5.77 -13.12 -0.44
C VAL A 77 -4.93 -13.50 -1.64
N LEU A 78 -3.79 -12.84 -1.79
CA LEU A 78 -2.79 -13.14 -2.81
C LEU A 78 -1.53 -13.72 -2.19
N CYS A 79 -1.03 -14.78 -2.82
CA CYS A 79 0.17 -15.48 -2.42
C CYS A 79 1.12 -15.68 -3.61
N LEU A 80 2.40 -15.78 -3.30
CA LEU A 80 3.46 -16.13 -4.23
C LEU A 80 3.47 -17.64 -4.53
N GLU A 81 4.28 -18.06 -5.51
CA GLU A 81 4.45 -19.48 -5.85
C GLU A 81 5.00 -20.31 -4.69
N ASN A 82 5.79 -19.70 -3.81
CA ASN A 82 6.27 -20.30 -2.56
C ASN A 82 5.20 -20.38 -1.46
N ARG A 83 3.93 -20.01 -1.74
CA ARG A 83 2.78 -19.95 -0.82
C ARG A 83 2.93 -18.90 0.30
N GLU A 84 3.84 -17.95 0.14
CA GLU A 84 3.95 -16.81 1.04
C GLU A 84 2.84 -15.79 0.72
N VAL A 85 2.08 -15.39 1.73
CA VAL A 85 1.02 -14.39 1.57
C VAL A 85 1.61 -12.99 1.51
N ILE A 86 1.29 -12.30 0.42
CA ILE A 86 1.76 -10.94 0.17
C ILE A 86 0.80 -9.93 0.81
N GLY A 87 -0.50 -10.21 0.72
CA GLY A 87 -1.55 -9.34 1.20
C GLY A 87 -2.92 -9.71 0.62
N ALA A 88 -3.89 -8.80 0.78
CA ALA A 88 -5.19 -8.90 0.13
C ALA A 88 -5.33 -7.85 -0.99
N VAL A 89 -6.14 -8.15 -2.00
CA VAL A 89 -6.54 -7.18 -3.03
C VAL A 89 -7.23 -5.99 -2.36
N GLN A 90 -6.73 -4.80 -2.66
CA GLN A 90 -7.29 -3.52 -2.25
C GLN A 90 -8.32 -3.06 -3.28
N ASP A 91 -7.84 -2.72 -4.47
CA ASP A 91 -8.65 -2.23 -5.56
C ASP A 91 -8.34 -3.00 -6.85
N THR A 92 -9.34 -3.03 -7.73
CA THR A 92 -9.19 -3.49 -9.10
C THR A 92 -9.31 -2.29 -10.02
N ILE A 93 -8.24 -1.94 -10.72
CA ILE A 93 -8.17 -0.81 -11.65
C ILE A 93 -7.79 -1.30 -13.05
N GLY A 94 -7.88 -0.44 -14.07
CA GLY A 94 -7.48 -0.79 -15.44
C GLY A 94 -8.62 -1.30 -16.32
N LYS A 95 -8.27 -1.88 -17.47
CA LYS A 95 -9.25 -2.36 -18.46
C LYS A 95 -9.79 -3.72 -18.06
N VAL A 96 -11.03 -4.01 -18.47
CA VAL A 96 -11.64 -5.32 -18.20
C VAL A 96 -10.82 -6.46 -18.81
N GLU A 97 -10.23 -6.27 -19.97
CA GLU A 97 -9.38 -7.29 -20.63
C GLU A 97 -8.08 -7.59 -19.86
N GLU A 98 -7.56 -6.61 -19.12
CA GLU A 98 -6.27 -6.67 -18.42
C GLU A 98 -6.36 -5.89 -17.10
N PRO A 99 -7.08 -6.43 -16.09
CA PRO A 99 -7.23 -5.75 -14.82
C PRO A 99 -5.90 -5.70 -14.07
N LEU A 100 -5.73 -4.62 -13.33
CA LEU A 100 -4.61 -4.36 -12.44
C LEU A 100 -5.13 -4.41 -11.01
N TYR A 101 -4.58 -5.33 -10.21
CA TYR A 101 -4.92 -5.45 -8.80
C TYR A 101 -3.88 -4.70 -7.96
N SER A 102 -4.33 -3.84 -7.07
CA SER A 102 -3.47 -3.23 -6.05
C SER A 102 -3.48 -4.08 -4.78
N VAL A 103 -2.31 -4.23 -4.16
CA VAL A 103 -2.13 -4.93 -2.88
C VAL A 103 -1.26 -4.07 -2.00
N ALA A 104 -1.78 -3.64 -0.85
CA ALA A 104 -0.97 -2.98 0.16
C ALA A 104 -0.23 -4.04 0.99
N PHE A 105 1.03 -3.79 1.32
CA PHE A 105 1.83 -4.61 2.20
C PHE A 105 2.52 -3.74 3.25
N THR A 106 2.60 -4.26 4.46
CA THR A 106 3.25 -3.64 5.63
C THR A 106 4.43 -4.47 6.10
#